data_AF-A0A377H4T6-F1
#
_entry.id   AF-A0A377H4T6-F1
#
_cell.length_a   1.000
_cell.length_b   1.000
_cell.length_c   1.000
_cell.angle_alpha   90.00
_cell.angle_beta   90.00
_cell.angle_gamma   90.00
#
_symmetry.space_group_name_H-M   'P 1'
#
loop_
_entity.id
_entity.type
_entity.pdbx_description
1 polymer ?
#
loop_
_entity_poly.entity_id
_entity_poly.type
_entity_poly.pdbx_seq_one_letter_code
_entity_poly.pdbx_strand_id
1 'polypeptide(L)'
;MKNKNIISVTKSDAQEKSLYEKMAEQKEELKKELLNSYGVSSEKGNKDKPEDTEVITKIKEWFEVAVPQPTEKNQAIQMGCHLEEVTEMLNVFNPRLGKYIDVYAQSYKEWKTLDNIDWTDYKLIELLDALCDQIVTAIGVAHMFGFDIKKALVEVNKSNWSKFENGKPVFDENGKIKKGKYYKKPELEMFI
;
A
#
# COMPACT_ATOMS: atom_id res chain seq x y z
N MET A 1 8.08 57.22 16.42
CA MET A 1 9.44 56.66 16.59
C MET A 1 9.33 55.15 16.53
N LYS A 2 10.07 54.52 15.60
CA LYS A 2 10.10 53.05 15.41
C LYS A 2 10.88 52.41 16.56
N ASN A 3 10.31 51.42 17.25
CA ASN A 3 11.11 50.51 18.07
C ASN A 3 11.12 49.14 17.40
N LYS A 4 12.28 48.79 16.85
CA LYS A 4 12.60 47.45 16.34
C LYS A 4 12.93 46.59 17.55
N ASN A 5 12.00 45.72 17.96
CA ASN A 5 12.39 44.58 18.77
C ASN A 5 12.85 43.47 17.83
N ILE A 6 14.17 43.29 17.83
CA ILE A 6 14.91 42.25 17.17
C ILE A 6 14.42 40.91 17.73
N ILE A 7 14.00 40.04 16.83
CA ILE A 7 13.55 38.68 17.09
C ILE A 7 14.67 37.97 17.87
N SER A 8 14.37 37.59 19.11
CA SER A 8 15.19 36.65 19.87
C SER A 8 15.04 35.27 19.24
N VAL A 9 15.80 34.99 18.19
CA VAL A 9 16.05 33.62 17.73
C VAL A 9 17.00 33.01 18.74
N THR A 10 16.46 32.53 19.86
CA THR A 10 17.27 32.11 21.00
C THR A 10 17.05 30.63 21.31
N LYS A 11 18.03 29.82 20.91
CA LYS A 11 18.31 28.43 21.32
C LYS A 11 17.30 27.34 20.96
N SER A 12 15.98 27.56 20.98
CA SER A 12 15.00 26.50 20.66
C SER A 12 15.12 26.03 19.22
N ASP A 13 15.17 26.97 18.26
CA ASP A 13 15.15 26.64 16.82
C ASP A 13 16.45 25.96 16.38
N ALA A 14 17.57 26.29 17.03
CA ALA A 14 18.86 25.65 16.78
C ALA A 14 18.93 24.24 17.38
N GLN A 15 18.31 24.02 18.54
CA GLN A 15 18.19 22.69 19.15
C GLN A 15 17.23 21.80 18.36
N GLU A 16 16.12 22.36 17.88
CA GLU A 16 15.15 21.67 17.05
C GLU A 16 15.76 21.31 15.68
N LYS A 17 16.44 22.26 15.02
CA LYS A 17 17.16 21.98 13.77
C LYS A 17 18.25 20.91 13.94
N SER A 18 18.99 20.96 15.06
CA SER A 18 19.98 19.92 15.41
C SER A 18 19.34 18.55 15.66
N LEU A 19 18.12 18.50 16.20
CA LEU A 19 17.38 17.26 16.37
C LEU A 19 16.95 16.68 15.02
N TYR A 20 16.44 17.50 14.10
CA TYR A 20 16.08 17.07 12.75
C TYR A 20 17.29 16.55 11.96
N GLU A 21 18.43 17.22 12.06
CA GLU A 21 19.69 16.77 11.41
C GLU A 21 20.13 15.40 11.95
N LYS A 22 20.07 15.19 13.28
CA LYS A 22 20.39 13.89 13.90
C LYS A 22 19.42 12.78 13.50
N MET A 23 18.12 13.07 13.41
CA MET A 23 17.13 12.09 12.92
C MET A 23 17.35 11.74 11.45
N ALA A 24 17.76 12.70 10.62
CA ALA A 24 18.07 12.46 9.22
C ALA A 24 19.30 11.57 9.04
N GLU A 25 20.36 11.79 9.84
CA GLU A 25 21.56 10.94 9.87
C GLU A 25 21.22 9.51 10.33
N GLN A 26 20.45 9.36 11.40
CA GLN A 26 19.98 8.04 11.86
C GLN A 26 19.13 7.32 10.82
N LYS A 27 18.25 8.04 10.09
CA LYS A 27 17.46 7.44 9.00
C LYS A 27 18.34 6.93 7.86
N GLU A 28 19.38 7.66 7.48
CA GLU A 28 20.32 7.21 6.43
C GLU A 28 21.20 6.05 6.88
N GLU A 29 21.55 5.98 8.17
CA GLU A 29 22.28 4.84 8.75
C GLU A 29 21.41 3.58 8.80
N LEU A 30 20.16 3.70 9.28
CA LEU A 30 19.18 2.61 9.30
C LEU A 30 18.90 2.08 7.89
N LYS A 31 18.81 2.98 6.90
CA LYS A 31 18.60 2.63 5.49
C LYS A 31 19.79 1.87 4.91
N LYS A 32 21.03 2.23 5.27
CA LYS A 32 22.24 1.48 4.87
C LYS A 32 22.29 0.09 5.49
N GLU A 33 21.94 -0.03 6.77
CA GLU A 33 21.84 -1.32 7.46
C GLU A 33 20.75 -2.22 6.84
N LEU A 34 19.60 -1.64 6.50
CA LEU A 34 18.51 -2.34 5.82
C LEU A 34 18.96 -2.84 4.43
N LEU A 35 19.60 -1.98 3.63
CA LEU A 35 20.11 -2.36 2.30
C LEU A 35 21.16 -3.47 2.37
N ASN A 36 22.00 -3.47 3.41
CA ASN A 36 22.98 -4.52 3.65
C ASN A 36 22.33 -5.83 4.11
N SER A 37 21.25 -5.78 4.92
CA SER A 37 20.55 -6.98 5.38
C SER A 37 19.76 -7.68 4.27
N TYR A 38 19.31 -6.94 3.24
CA TYR A 38 18.70 -7.49 2.03
C TYR A 38 19.70 -8.07 1.01
N GLY A 39 21.00 -8.11 1.32
CA GLY A 39 21.99 -8.81 0.48
C GLY A 39 22.25 -8.17 -0.88
N VAL A 40 22.09 -6.85 -1.03
CA VAL A 40 22.45 -6.14 -2.26
C VAL A 40 23.97 -5.90 -2.27
N SER A 41 24.75 -6.97 -2.44
CA SER A 41 26.17 -6.88 -2.80
C SER A 41 26.33 -6.92 -4.32
N SER A 42 27.22 -6.06 -4.82
CA SER A 42 27.56 -5.95 -6.22
C SER A 42 28.23 -7.23 -6.75
N GLU A 43 27.66 -7.72 -7.86
CA GLU A 43 28.24 -8.61 -8.89
C GLU A 43 28.30 -10.14 -8.70
N LYS A 44 27.69 -10.76 -9.72
CA LYS A 44 27.97 -12.05 -10.40
C LYS A 44 27.43 -13.35 -9.80
N GLY A 45 26.33 -13.78 -10.42
CA GLY A 45 26.18 -15.17 -10.83
C GLY A 45 25.18 -15.98 -10.04
N ASN A 46 23.88 -15.71 -10.22
CA ASN A 46 22.91 -16.80 -10.23
C ASN A 46 21.79 -16.53 -11.23
N LYS A 47 21.48 -17.53 -12.07
CA LYS A 47 20.45 -17.46 -13.14
C LYS A 47 19.05 -17.84 -12.62
N ASP A 48 18.87 -17.89 -11.31
CA ASP A 48 17.58 -18.09 -10.66
C ASP A 48 17.04 -16.71 -10.26
N LYS A 49 16.06 -16.25 -11.04
CA LYS A 49 15.62 -14.86 -11.20
C LYS A 49 15.03 -14.19 -9.95
N PRO A 50 15.06 -12.85 -9.90
CA PRO A 50 14.40 -12.00 -8.90
C PRO A 50 12.88 -11.81 -9.17
N GLU A 51 12.13 -12.85 -9.55
CA GLU A 51 10.70 -12.71 -9.90
C GLU A 51 9.82 -12.35 -8.67
N ASP A 52 10.23 -12.74 -7.46
CA ASP A 52 9.44 -12.57 -6.23
C ASP A 52 9.37 -11.11 -5.74
N THR A 53 10.49 -10.36 -5.79
CA THR A 53 10.52 -8.94 -5.39
C THR A 53 9.93 -8.04 -6.48
N GLU A 54 9.87 -8.55 -7.72
CA GLU A 54 9.31 -7.83 -8.85
C GLU A 54 7.79 -7.64 -8.73
N VAL A 55 7.04 -8.60 -8.17
CA VAL A 55 5.57 -8.55 -8.21
C VAL A 55 4.98 -7.38 -7.43
N ILE A 56 5.49 -7.06 -6.23
CA ILE A 56 5.02 -5.90 -5.45
C ILE A 56 5.32 -4.61 -6.22
N THR A 57 6.49 -4.54 -6.84
CA THR A 57 6.86 -3.42 -7.72
C THR A 57 5.90 -3.30 -8.91
N LYS A 58 5.53 -4.41 -9.55
CA LYS A 58 4.55 -4.42 -10.66
C LYS A 58 3.14 -4.04 -10.24
N ILE A 59 2.72 -4.39 -9.03
CA ILE A 59 1.45 -3.95 -8.46
C ILE A 59 1.47 -2.42 -8.24
N LYS A 60 2.59 -1.88 -7.74
CA LYS A 60 2.77 -0.42 -7.61
C LYS A 60 2.74 0.28 -8.97
N GLU A 61 3.47 -0.23 -9.96
CA GLU A 61 3.45 0.29 -11.34
C GLU A 61 2.02 0.28 -11.91
N TRP A 62 1.23 -0.75 -11.61
CA TRP A 62 -0.18 -0.82 -12.03
C TRP A 62 -1.00 0.33 -11.45
N PHE A 63 -0.81 0.65 -10.15
CA PHE A 63 -1.47 1.79 -9.52
C PHE A 63 -0.98 3.14 -10.06
N GLU A 64 0.31 3.27 -10.40
CA GLU A 64 0.86 4.49 -11.00
C GLU A 64 0.27 4.77 -12.39
N VAL A 65 -0.01 3.73 -13.18
CA VAL A 65 -0.71 3.89 -14.46
C VAL A 65 -2.20 4.12 -14.26
N ALA A 66 -2.81 3.42 -13.30
CA ALA A 66 -4.23 3.53 -12.99
C ALA A 66 -4.61 4.92 -12.47
N VAL A 67 -3.89 5.39 -11.46
CA VAL A 67 -4.19 6.61 -10.70
C VAL A 67 -2.87 7.39 -10.52
N PRO A 68 -2.34 8.02 -11.58
CA PRO A 68 -1.03 8.69 -11.55
C PRO A 68 -0.97 9.88 -10.59
N GLN A 69 -2.12 10.46 -10.26
CA GLN A 69 -2.24 11.56 -9.30
C GLN A 69 -3.41 11.26 -8.35
N PRO A 70 -3.16 10.52 -7.25
CA PRO A 70 -4.19 10.18 -6.29
C PRO A 70 -4.80 11.43 -5.64
N THR A 71 -6.12 11.50 -5.63
CA THR A 71 -6.91 12.49 -4.86
C THR A 71 -7.33 11.91 -3.52
N GLU A 72 -7.83 12.74 -2.62
CA GLU A 72 -8.44 12.27 -1.36
C GLU A 72 -9.58 11.27 -1.63
N LYS A 73 -10.38 11.49 -2.70
CA LYS A 73 -11.38 10.53 -3.20
C LYS A 73 -10.78 9.17 -3.51
N ASN A 74 -9.64 9.12 -4.18
CA ASN A 74 -8.96 7.87 -4.47
C ASN A 74 -8.46 7.19 -3.19
N GLN A 75 -7.96 7.95 -2.22
CA GLN A 75 -7.51 7.40 -0.94
C GLN A 75 -8.68 6.72 -0.19
N ALA A 76 -9.83 7.38 -0.07
CA ALA A 76 -11.00 6.81 0.59
C ALA A 76 -11.54 5.58 -0.13
N ILE A 77 -11.66 5.63 -1.47
CA ILE A 77 -12.07 4.46 -2.26
C ILE A 77 -11.10 3.30 -2.04
N GLN A 78 -9.79 3.55 -2.02
CA GLN A 78 -8.78 2.51 -1.83
C GLN A 78 -8.83 1.89 -0.42
N MET A 79 -9.09 2.69 0.62
CA MET A 79 -9.36 2.18 1.97
C MET A 79 -10.58 1.24 1.97
N GLY A 80 -11.67 1.65 1.30
CA GLY A 80 -12.87 0.83 1.18
C GLY A 80 -12.63 -0.47 0.39
N CYS A 81 -11.88 -0.41 -0.71
CA CYS A 81 -11.46 -1.60 -1.47
C CYS A 81 -10.64 -2.56 -0.61
N HIS A 82 -9.71 -2.05 0.20
CA HIS A 82 -8.91 -2.89 1.08
C HIS A 82 -9.75 -3.62 2.14
N LEU A 83 -10.71 -2.92 2.75
CA LEU A 83 -11.67 -3.51 3.69
C LEU A 83 -12.61 -4.54 3.04
N GLU A 84 -12.92 -4.36 1.75
CA GLU A 84 -13.69 -5.34 0.94
C GLU A 84 -12.93 -6.67 0.86
N GLU A 85 -11.61 -6.66 0.62
CA GLU A 85 -10.79 -7.89 0.60
C GLU A 85 -10.76 -8.60 1.97
N VAL A 86 -10.68 -7.83 3.07
CA VAL A 86 -10.79 -8.39 4.43
C VAL A 86 -12.17 -9.03 4.67
N THR A 87 -13.22 -8.37 4.19
CA THR A 87 -14.60 -8.89 4.23
C THR A 87 -14.72 -10.20 3.46
N GLU A 88 -14.16 -10.27 2.25
CA GLU A 88 -14.14 -11.47 1.42
C GLU A 88 -13.42 -12.61 2.13
N MET A 89 -12.23 -12.36 2.71
CA MET A 89 -11.48 -13.33 3.50
C MET A 89 -12.30 -13.92 4.65
N LEU A 90 -12.96 -13.07 5.47
CA LEU A 90 -13.80 -13.53 6.58
C LEU A 90 -14.98 -14.38 6.12
N ASN A 91 -15.52 -14.05 4.95
CA ASN A 91 -16.70 -14.69 4.40
C ASN A 91 -16.43 -16.04 3.71
N VAL A 92 -15.16 -16.39 3.42
CA VAL A 92 -14.77 -17.66 2.78
C VAL A 92 -15.37 -18.88 3.51
N PHE A 93 -15.27 -18.91 4.83
CA PHE A 93 -15.78 -20.04 5.64
C PHE A 93 -17.15 -19.77 6.27
N ASN A 94 -17.54 -18.51 6.40
CA ASN A 94 -18.84 -18.11 6.93
C ASN A 94 -19.29 -16.77 6.31
N PRO A 95 -20.23 -16.78 5.35
CA PRO A 95 -20.62 -15.60 4.55
C PRO A 95 -21.19 -14.39 5.32
N ARG A 96 -21.30 -14.47 6.65
CA ARG A 96 -21.87 -13.41 7.50
C ARG A 96 -20.85 -12.71 8.38
N LEU A 97 -19.62 -13.21 8.48
CA LEU A 97 -18.62 -12.67 9.42
C LEU A 97 -18.13 -11.27 9.01
N GLY A 98 -17.99 -11.01 7.72
CA GLY A 98 -17.51 -9.73 7.21
C GLY A 98 -18.52 -8.59 7.25
N LYS A 99 -19.78 -8.83 7.66
CA LYS A 99 -20.89 -7.85 7.49
C LYS A 99 -20.58 -6.46 8.04
N TYR A 100 -19.98 -6.36 9.22
CA TYR A 100 -19.67 -5.04 9.81
C TYR A 100 -18.53 -4.33 9.08
N ILE A 101 -17.53 -5.09 8.63
CA ILE A 101 -16.42 -4.54 7.86
C ILE A 101 -16.90 -4.05 6.50
N ASP A 102 -17.81 -4.78 5.85
CA ASP A 102 -18.43 -4.36 4.60
C ASP A 102 -19.15 -3.01 4.73
N VAL A 103 -19.88 -2.78 5.84
CA VAL A 103 -20.53 -1.48 6.08
C VAL A 103 -19.50 -0.34 6.11
N TYR A 104 -18.36 -0.53 6.75
CA TYR A 104 -17.28 0.46 6.72
C TYR A 104 -16.66 0.59 5.33
N ALA A 105 -16.42 -0.52 4.64
CA ALA A 105 -15.90 -0.54 3.27
C ALA A 105 -16.78 0.30 2.32
N GLN A 106 -18.11 0.14 2.38
CA GLN A 106 -19.04 0.94 1.59
C GLN A 106 -19.03 2.40 2.03
N SER A 107 -19.00 2.68 3.34
CA SER A 107 -19.01 4.05 3.83
C SER A 107 -17.81 4.88 3.35
N TYR A 108 -16.62 4.26 3.28
CA TYR A 108 -15.42 4.85 2.67
C TYR A 108 -15.60 5.12 1.17
N LYS A 109 -16.11 4.15 0.41
CA LYS A 109 -16.35 4.27 -1.04
C LYS A 109 -17.40 5.34 -1.37
N GLU A 110 -18.40 5.50 -0.50
CA GLU A 110 -19.47 6.49 -0.64
C GLU A 110 -19.14 7.86 -0.04
N TRP A 111 -17.92 8.05 0.49
CA TRP A 111 -17.47 9.29 1.13
C TRP A 111 -18.31 9.70 2.36
N LYS A 112 -18.94 8.75 3.04
CA LYS A 112 -19.86 9.05 4.17
C LYS A 112 -19.17 9.13 5.54
N THR A 113 -17.91 8.70 5.63
CA THR A 113 -17.18 8.54 6.91
C THR A 113 -15.93 9.41 7.03
N LEU A 114 -15.78 10.44 6.21
CA LEU A 114 -14.53 11.23 6.18
C LEU A 114 -14.57 12.52 7.00
N ASP A 115 -15.71 12.84 7.60
CA ASP A 115 -15.79 13.96 8.54
C ASP A 115 -14.90 13.66 9.77
N ASN A 116 -13.93 14.53 10.04
CA ASN A 116 -12.97 14.45 11.15
C ASN A 116 -11.84 13.42 11.01
N ILE A 117 -11.38 13.10 9.79
CA ILE A 117 -10.14 12.35 9.63
C ILE A 117 -8.93 13.21 10.01
N ASP A 118 -8.11 12.66 10.88
CA ASP A 118 -6.81 13.21 11.26
C ASP A 118 -5.75 12.80 10.21
N TRP A 119 -5.39 13.74 9.34
CA TRP A 119 -4.40 13.57 8.29
C TRP A 119 -2.98 14.00 8.70
N THR A 120 -2.69 14.06 10.01
CA THR A 120 -1.33 14.40 10.47
C THR A 120 -0.31 13.35 10.02
N ASP A 121 0.94 13.78 9.83
CA ASP A 121 2.05 12.89 9.47
C ASP A 121 2.18 11.68 10.40
N TYR A 122 1.91 11.89 11.69
CA TYR A 122 1.89 10.82 12.68
C TYR A 122 0.84 9.74 12.35
N LYS A 123 -0.38 10.14 11.99
CA LYS A 123 -1.43 9.19 11.57
C LYS A 123 -1.12 8.51 10.24
N LEU A 124 -0.46 9.20 9.32
CA LEU A 124 -0.01 8.58 8.07
C LEU A 124 1.08 7.52 8.32
N ILE A 125 1.96 7.73 9.30
CA ILE A 125 2.94 6.72 9.72
C ILE A 125 2.24 5.51 10.35
N GLU A 126 1.27 5.72 11.25
CA GLU A 126 0.49 4.63 11.84
C GLU A 126 -0.30 3.85 10.78
N LEU A 127 -0.86 4.53 9.77
CA LEU A 127 -1.52 3.87 8.64
C LEU A 127 -0.54 3.00 7.85
N LEU A 128 0.66 3.52 7.55
CA LEU A 128 1.69 2.78 6.83
C LEU A 128 2.16 1.54 7.59
N ASP A 129 2.33 1.65 8.92
CA ASP A 129 2.68 0.54 9.80
C ASP A 129 1.60 -0.55 9.76
N ALA A 130 0.33 -0.17 9.94
CA ALA A 130 -0.80 -1.09 9.86
C ALA A 130 -0.92 -1.79 8.49
N LEU A 131 -0.64 -1.08 7.39
CA LEU A 131 -0.62 -1.68 6.04
C LEU A 131 0.52 -2.71 5.90
N CYS A 132 1.71 -2.42 6.45
CA CYS A 132 2.82 -3.38 6.47
C CYS A 132 2.46 -4.63 7.26
N ASP A 133 1.88 -4.48 8.46
CA ASP A 133 1.42 -5.59 9.29
C ASP A 133 0.36 -6.44 8.61
N GLN A 134 -0.55 -5.82 7.87
CA GLN A 134 -1.56 -6.54 7.09
C GLN A 134 -0.94 -7.37 5.96
N ILE A 135 0.09 -6.87 5.28
CA ILE A 135 0.84 -7.66 4.29
C ILE A 135 1.55 -8.83 4.96
N VAL A 136 2.25 -8.60 6.07
CA VAL A 136 2.96 -9.65 6.81
C VAL A 136 2.00 -10.72 7.31
N THR A 137 0.87 -10.34 7.89
CA THR A 137 -0.13 -11.27 8.40
C THR A 137 -0.87 -12.01 7.30
N ALA A 138 -1.15 -11.39 6.14
CA ALA A 138 -1.71 -12.08 4.98
C ALA A 138 -0.76 -13.17 4.45
N ILE A 139 0.55 -12.86 4.37
CA ILE A 139 1.58 -13.87 4.04
C ILE A 139 1.62 -14.97 5.11
N GLY A 140 1.51 -14.60 6.38
CA GLY A 140 1.44 -15.54 7.51
C GLY A 140 0.25 -16.50 7.39
N VAL A 141 -0.95 -16.00 7.07
CA VAL A 141 -2.13 -16.84 6.83
C VAL A 141 -1.87 -17.80 5.68
N ALA A 142 -1.37 -17.32 4.55
CA ALA A 142 -1.08 -18.18 3.40
C ALA A 142 -0.05 -19.27 3.74
N HIS A 143 1.00 -18.94 4.50
CA HIS A 143 1.99 -19.89 4.98
C HIS A 143 1.37 -20.98 5.85
N MET A 144 0.51 -20.60 6.80
CA MET A 144 -0.15 -21.57 7.71
C MET A 144 -1.09 -22.53 6.98
N PHE A 145 -1.63 -22.13 5.83
CA PHE A 145 -2.47 -22.97 4.97
C PHE A 145 -1.69 -23.68 3.85
N GLY A 146 -0.37 -23.47 3.74
CA GLY A 146 0.49 -24.12 2.75
C GLY A 146 0.42 -23.53 1.34
N PHE A 147 -0.16 -22.34 1.17
CA PHE A 147 -0.35 -21.73 -0.15
C PHE A 147 0.94 -21.11 -0.71
N ASP A 148 1.17 -21.25 -2.01
CA ASP A 148 2.24 -20.54 -2.74
C ASP A 148 1.80 -19.09 -3.04
N ILE A 149 1.76 -18.27 -2.01
CA ILE A 149 1.27 -16.88 -2.08
C ILE A 149 2.06 -16.03 -3.08
N LYS A 150 3.36 -16.32 -3.28
CA LYS A 150 4.20 -15.57 -4.21
C LYS A 150 3.74 -15.78 -5.64
N LYS A 151 3.59 -17.04 -6.07
CA LYS A 151 3.12 -17.34 -7.43
C LYS A 151 1.65 -16.95 -7.62
N ALA A 152 0.81 -17.12 -6.59
CA ALA A 152 -0.56 -16.65 -6.61
C ALA A 152 -0.64 -15.13 -6.85
N LEU A 153 0.20 -14.34 -6.17
CA LEU A 153 0.24 -12.89 -6.35
C LEU A 153 0.72 -12.49 -7.74
N VAL A 154 1.68 -13.22 -8.33
CA VAL A 154 2.11 -13.03 -9.73
C VAL A 154 0.94 -13.26 -10.69
N GLU A 155 0.15 -14.31 -10.48
CA GLU A 155 -1.01 -14.61 -11.32
C GLU A 155 -2.13 -13.57 -11.16
N VAL A 156 -2.42 -13.13 -9.94
CA VAL A 156 -3.36 -12.03 -9.67
C VAL A 156 -2.89 -10.73 -10.34
N ASN A 157 -1.59 -10.41 -10.28
CA ASN A 157 -1.06 -9.22 -10.94
C ASN A 157 -1.25 -9.28 -12.46
N LYS A 158 -0.98 -10.44 -13.09
CA LYS A 158 -1.27 -10.63 -14.54
C LYS A 158 -2.76 -10.43 -14.84
N SER A 159 -3.65 -10.97 -14.00
CA SER A 159 -5.09 -10.75 -14.11
C SER A 159 -5.46 -9.27 -13.99
N ASN A 160 -4.85 -8.52 -13.07
CA ASN A 160 -5.08 -7.08 -12.91
C ASN A 160 -4.68 -6.28 -14.15
N TRP A 161 -3.53 -6.58 -14.76
CA TRP A 161 -3.11 -5.95 -16.02
C TRP A 161 -4.06 -6.27 -17.18
N SER A 162 -4.69 -7.45 -17.20
CA SER A 162 -5.68 -7.82 -18.22
C SER A 162 -6.97 -6.97 -18.19
N LYS A 163 -7.21 -6.23 -17.10
CA LYS A 163 -8.34 -5.30 -17.00
C LYS A 163 -8.16 -4.06 -17.89
N PHE A 164 -6.92 -3.73 -18.27
CA PHE A 164 -6.64 -2.53 -19.05
C PHE A 164 -7.00 -2.75 -20.52
N GLU A 165 -7.50 -1.69 -21.16
CA GLU A 165 -7.80 -1.65 -22.58
C GLU A 165 -6.87 -0.64 -23.25
N ASN A 166 -6.07 -1.10 -24.23
CA ASN A 166 -5.06 -0.28 -24.91
C ASN A 166 -4.13 0.47 -23.94
N GLY A 167 -3.73 -0.20 -22.85
CA GLY A 167 -2.84 0.35 -21.82
C GLY A 167 -3.51 1.36 -20.87
N LYS A 168 -4.83 1.53 -20.95
CA LYS A 168 -5.58 2.43 -20.06
C LYS A 168 -6.49 1.65 -19.12
N PRO A 169 -6.57 2.05 -17.84
CA PRO A 169 -7.59 1.52 -16.93
C PRO A 169 -8.98 1.90 -17.43
N VAL A 170 -9.95 1.02 -17.19
CA VAL A 170 -11.37 1.33 -17.41
C VAL A 170 -12.05 1.41 -16.05
N PHE A 171 -12.68 2.54 -15.74
CA PHE A 171 -13.35 2.77 -14.46
C PHE A 171 -14.87 2.53 -14.57
N ASP A 172 -15.48 2.18 -13.44
CA ASP A 172 -16.93 2.26 -13.25
C ASP A 172 -17.37 3.64 -12.72
N GLU A 173 -18.67 3.80 -12.49
CA GLU A 173 -19.27 5.05 -11.99
C GLU A 173 -18.79 5.46 -10.59
N ASN A 174 -18.26 4.51 -9.83
CA ASN A 174 -17.73 4.72 -8.48
C ASN A 174 -16.22 4.98 -8.48
N GLY A 175 -15.57 4.95 -9.65
CA GLY A 175 -14.12 5.15 -9.77
C GLY A 175 -13.31 3.89 -9.43
N LYS A 176 -13.93 2.70 -9.37
CA LYS A 176 -13.23 1.42 -9.26
C LYS A 176 -12.84 0.93 -10.66
N ILE A 177 -11.68 0.28 -10.78
CA ILE A 177 -11.26 -0.31 -12.06
C ILE A 177 -12.12 -1.53 -12.33
N LYS A 178 -12.94 -1.46 -13.39
CA LYS A 178 -13.81 -2.56 -13.80
C LYS A 178 -13.07 -3.57 -14.67
N LYS A 179 -13.67 -4.75 -14.81
CA LYS A 179 -13.21 -5.80 -15.73
C LYS A 179 -13.39 -5.31 -17.17
N GLY A 180 -12.29 -5.03 -17.87
CA GLY A 180 -12.30 -4.69 -19.29
C GLY A 180 -12.66 -5.88 -20.19
N LYS A 181 -12.82 -5.63 -21.50
CA LYS A 181 -13.20 -6.62 -22.52
C LYS A 181 -12.28 -7.85 -22.55
N TYR A 182 -11.00 -7.68 -22.23
CA TYR A 182 -9.98 -8.74 -22.28
C TYR A 182 -9.62 -9.30 -20.90
N TYR A 183 -10.44 -9.03 -19.88
CA TYR A 183 -10.21 -9.51 -18.53
C TYR A 183 -10.13 -11.04 -18.48
N LYS A 184 -9.11 -11.54 -17.78
CA LYS A 184 -8.95 -12.96 -17.42
C LYS A 184 -8.96 -13.10 -15.92
N LYS A 185 -9.79 -14.01 -15.39
CA LYS A 185 -9.77 -14.38 -13.96
C LYS A 185 -8.45 -15.09 -13.65
N PRO A 186 -7.80 -14.84 -12.49
CA PRO A 186 -6.60 -15.58 -12.13
C PRO A 186 -6.94 -17.05 -11.86
N GLU A 187 -6.06 -17.96 -12.28
CA GLU A 187 -6.14 -19.40 -12.00
C GLU A 187 -5.34 -19.69 -10.73
N LEU A 188 -6.03 -19.90 -9.61
CA LEU A 188 -5.38 -20.00 -8.28
C LEU A 188 -5.27 -21.42 -7.75
N GLU A 189 -5.98 -22.37 -8.37
CA GLU A 189 -6.07 -23.76 -7.95
C GLU A 189 -4.70 -24.45 -7.92
N MET A 190 -3.75 -23.97 -8.72
CA MET A 190 -2.38 -24.52 -8.79
C MET A 190 -1.45 -24.06 -7.66
N PHE A 191 -1.92 -23.19 -6.75
CA PHE A 191 -1.11 -22.61 -5.67
C PHE A 191 -1.61 -22.99 -4.25
N ILE A 192 -2.55 -23.92 -4.18
CA ILE A 192 -3.11 -24.50 -2.95
C ILE A 192 -2.56 -25.91 -2.78
#